data_AF-A0A7Y7NPG2-F1
#
_entry.id   AF-A0A7Y7NPG2-F1
#
_cell.length_a   1.000
_cell.length_b   1.000
_cell.length_c   1.000
_cell.angle_alpha   90.00
_cell.angle_beta   90.00
_cell.angle_gamma   90.00
#
_symmetry.space_group_name_H-M   'P 1'
#
loop_
_entity.id
_entity.type
_entity.pdbx_description
1 polymer ?
#
loop_
_entity_poly.entity_id
_entity_poly.type
_entity_poly.pdbx_seq_one_letter_code
_entity_poly.pdbx_strand_id
1 'polypeptide(L)' 'MKKMLNWGAVGLITTALLDPLVYWMLEKPVPWFRDILMLAGGIGCFYFLIKYGKEL' A
#
# COMPACT_ATOMS: atom_id res chain seq x y z
N MET A 1 3.90 -17.84 -4.68
CA MET A 1 4.28 -16.55 -4.05
C MET A 1 3.49 -15.33 -4.55
N LYS A 2 2.95 -15.34 -5.78
CA LYS A 2 2.12 -14.24 -6.33
C LYS A 2 0.96 -13.79 -5.43
N LYS A 3 0.30 -14.73 -4.72
CA LYS A 3 -0.84 -14.44 -3.85
C LYS A 3 -0.48 -13.52 -2.67
N MET A 4 0.68 -13.73 -2.05
CA MET A 4 1.17 -12.89 -0.95
C MET A 4 1.58 -11.50 -1.43
N LEU A 5 2.27 -11.41 -2.57
CA LEU A 5 2.64 -10.12 -3.17
C LEU A 5 1.40 -9.31 -3.58
N ASN A 6 0.36 -9.98 -4.08
CA ASN A 6 -0.89 -9.33 -4.48
C ASN A 6 -1.67 -8.85 -3.25
N TRP A 7 -1.72 -9.66 -2.19
CA TRP A 7 -2.29 -9.25 -0.91
C TRP A 7 -1.53 -8.06 -0.30
N GLY A 8 -0.19 -8.08 -0.35
CA GLY A 8 0.65 -6.98 0.12
C GLY A 8 0.42 -5.69 -0.67
N ALA A 9 0.39 -5.77 -2.02
CA ALA A 9 0.13 -4.62 -2.87
C ALA A 9 -1.25 -4.01 -2.62
N VAL A 10 -2.31 -4.83 -2.64
CA VAL A 10 -3.68 -4.37 -2.41
C VAL A 10 -3.86 -3.84 -0.99
N GLY A 11 -3.33 -4.53 0.02
CA GLY A 11 -3.41 -4.12 1.42
C GLY A 11 -2.71 -2.79 1.67
N LEU A 12 -1.46 -2.64 1.23
CA LEU A 12 -0.68 -1.41 1.44
C LEU A 12 -1.29 -0.20 0.70
N ILE A 13 -1.79 -0.37 -0.52
CA ILE A 13 -2.48 0.69 -1.26
C ILE A 13 -3.80 1.06 -0.57
N THR A 14 -4.57 0.06 -0.13
CA THR A 14 -5.86 0.28 0.54
C THR A 14 -5.66 1.01 1.85
N THR A 15 -4.69 0.60 2.67
CA THR A 15 -4.37 1.27 3.93
C THR A 15 -3.85 2.68 3.70
N ALA A 16 -2.97 2.91 2.72
CA ALA A 16 -2.50 4.26 2.39
C ALA A 16 -3.63 5.24 1.99
N LEU A 17 -4.76 4.72 1.51
CA LEU A 17 -5.94 5.53 1.18
C LEU A 17 -6.91 5.67 2.36
N LEU A 18 -7.10 4.60 3.14
CA LEU A 18 -8.04 4.55 4.26
C LEU A 18 -7.52 5.24 5.52
N ASP A 19 -6.23 5.11 5.83
CA ASP A 19 -5.65 5.76 7.00
C ASP A 19 -5.86 7.29 7.00
N PRO A 20 -5.52 8.05 5.95
CA PRO A 20 -5.75 9.50 5.95
C PRO A 20 -7.25 9.83 6.07
N LEU A 21 -8.14 9.02 5.50
CA LEU A 21 -9.59 9.17 5.63
C LEU A 21 -10.07 8.94 7.07
N VAL A 22 -9.55 7.93 7.76
CA VAL A 22 -9.87 7.64 9.17
C VAL A 22 -9.36 8.75 10.09
N TYR A 23 -8.15 9.24 9.88
CA TYR A 23 -7.60 10.36 10.66
C TYR A 23 -8.38 11.65 10.45
N TRP A 24 -8.88 11.88 9.22
CA TRP A 24 -9.77 13.00 8.92
C TRP A 24 -11.11 12.88 9.66
N MET A 25 -11.68 11.67 9.72
CA MET A 25 -12.91 11.40 10.48
C MET A 25 -12.71 11.54 12.01
N LEU A 26 -11.49 11.30 12.51
CA LEU A 26 -11.13 11.47 13.92
C LEU A 26 -10.63 12.88 14.29
N GLU A 27 -10.65 13.83 13.36
CA GLU A 27 -10.09 15.20 13.52
C GLU A 27 -8.63 15.21 14.01
N LYS A 28 -7.87 14.15 13.70
CA LYS A 28 -6.48 14.00 14.12
C LYS A 28 -5.52 14.38 12.98
N PRO A 29 -4.30 14.84 13.31
CA PRO A 29 -3.29 15.13 12.29
C PRO A 29 -2.95 13.84 11.52
N VAL A 30 -3.08 13.91 10.20
CA VAL A 30 -2.78 12.81 9.29
C VAL A 30 -1.25 12.59 9.25
N PRO A 31 -0.74 11.39 9.53
CA PRO A 31 0.69 11.09 9.49
C PRO A 31 1.16 10.82 8.05
N TRP A 32 1.18 11.86 7.21
CA TRP A 32 1.49 11.81 5.78
C TRP A 32 2.74 11.02 5.41
N PHE A 33 3.79 11.07 6.23
CA PHE A 33 5.03 10.33 5.96
C PHE A 33 4.80 8.81 5.93
N ARG A 34 3.99 8.29 6.86
CA ARG A 34 3.62 6.88 6.91
C ARG A 34 2.75 6.50 5.71
N ASP A 35 1.79 7.35 5.35
CA ASP A 35 0.88 7.09 4.22
C ASP A 35 1.64 7.08 2.88
N ILE A 36 2.60 7.99 2.70
CA ILE A 36 3.50 8.01 1.52
C ILE A 36 4.37 6.75 1.48
N LEU A 37 4.93 6.32 2.62
CA LEU A 37 5.73 5.08 2.71
C LEU A 37 4.89 3.84 2.41
N MET A 38 3.66 3.76 2.92
CA MET A 38 2.75 2.66 2.62
C MET A 38 2.38 2.63 1.13
N LEU A 39 2.07 3.79 0.54
CA LEU A 39 1.76 3.89 -0.88
C LEU A 39 2.96 3.45 -1.74
N ALA A 40 4.17 3.92 -1.41
CA ALA A 40 5.40 3.51 -2.08
C ALA A 40 5.67 2.01 -1.93
N GLY A 41 5.42 1.44 -0.75
CA GLY A 41 5.52 0.00 -0.52
C GLY A 41 4.52 -0.81 -1.36
N GLY A 42 3.28 -0.35 -1.45
CA GLY A 42 2.24 -0.96 -2.27
C GLY A 42 2.55 -0.92 -3.76
N ILE A 43 3.01 0.23 -4.28
CA ILE A 43 3.51 0.36 -5.65
C ILE A 43 4.73 -0.54 -5.87
N GLY A 44 5.64 -0.62 -4.90
CA GLY A 44 6.80 -1.52 -4.93
C GLY A 44 6.37 -2.98 -5.10
N CYS A 45 5.44 -3.46 -4.27
CA CYS A 45 4.88 -4.81 -4.39
C CYS A 45 4.21 -5.04 -5.76
N PHE A 46 3.50 -4.05 -6.28
CA PHE A 46 2.86 -4.12 -7.60
C PHE A 46 3.89 -4.18 -8.73
N TYR A 47 4.95 -3.39 -8.65
CA TYR A 47 6.07 -3.39 -9.60
C TYR A 47 6.80 -4.75 -9.61
N PHE A 48 7.09 -5.31 -8.44
CA PHE A 48 7.68 -6.65 -8.35
C PHE A 48 6.75 -7.72 -8.94
N LEU A 49 5.44 -7.59 -8.76
CA LEU A 49 4.44 -8.47 -9.36
C LEU A 49 4.45 -8.41 -10.89
N ILE A 50 4.58 -7.22 -11.48
CA ILE A 50 4.66 -7.06 -12.93
C ILE A 50 5.99 -7.59 -13.47
N LYS A 51 7.10 -7.22 -12.81
CA LYS A 51 8.46 -7.53 -13.26
C LYS A 51 8.77 -9.02 -13.17
N TYR A 52 8.47 -9.64 -12.02
CA TYR A 52 8.79 -11.05 -11.76
C TYR A 52 7.57 -11.96 -11.90
N GLY A 53 6.39 -11.42 -12.21
CA GLY A 53 5.16 -12.21 -12.38
C GLY A 53 5.20 -13.23 -13.52
N LYS A 54 6.17 -13.13 -14.44
CA LYS A 54 6.43 -14.13 -15.47
C LYS A 54 7.41 -15.24 -15.04
N GLU A 55 8.24 -14.98 -14.01
CA GLU A 55 9.27 -15.92 -13.51
C GLU A 55 8.88 -16.59 -12.18
N LEU A 56 7.89 -16.04 -11.45
CA LEU A 56 7.29 -16.58 -10.21
C LEU A 56 6.13 -17.54 -10.46
#